data_AF-Q2HYB1-F1
#
_entry.id   AF-Q2HYB1-F1
#
_cell.length_a   1.000
_cell.length_b   1.000
_cell.length_c   1.000
_cell.angle_alpha   90.00
_cell.angle_beta   90.00
_cell.angle_gamma   90.00
#
_symmetry.space_group_name_H-M   'P 1'
#
loop_
_entity.id
_entity.type
_entity.pdbx_description
1 polymer ?
#
loop_
_entity_poly.entity_id
_entity_poly.type
_entity_poly.pdbx_seq_one_letter_code
_entity_poly.pdbx_strand_id
1 'polypeptide(L)' 'RDISWLLSKGYRVAGAELSQIAIEQLFMELGLQPEISTVGEVEQWSANRVDIFVGDIFALSRKMLGPVDTI' A
#
# COMPACT_ATOMS: atom_id res chain seq x y z
N ARG A 1 -0.43 5.73 11.40
CA ARG A 1 -0.13 7.16 11.70
C ARG A 1 0.71 7.82 10.61
N ASP A 2 1.85 7.24 10.21
CA ASP A 2 2.75 7.87 9.23
C ASP A 2 2.19 7.91 7.80
N ILE A 3 1.52 6.82 7.36
CA ILE A 3 0.86 6.78 6.04
C ILE A 3 -0.17 7.92 5.90
N SER A 4 -1.07 8.05 6.87
CA SER A 4 -2.06 9.15 6.90
C SER A 4 -1.39 10.54 6.88
N TRP A 5 -0.30 10.71 7.64
CA TRP A 5 0.44 11.96 7.64
C TRP A 5 1.08 12.26 6.27
N LEU A 6 1.75 11.29 5.64
CA LEU A 6 2.35 11.45 4.30
C LEU A 6 1.30 11.76 3.24
N LEU A 7 0.15 11.07 3.27
CA LEU A 7 -0.97 11.35 2.39
C LEU A 7 -1.51 12.78 2.61
N SER A 8 -1.61 13.24 3.86
CA SER A 8 -2.02 14.62 4.19
C SER A 8 -1.04 15.68 3.66
N LYS A 9 0.22 15.32 3.43
CA LYS A 9 1.23 16.18 2.78
C LYS A 9 1.17 16.12 1.25
N GLY A 10 0.29 15.30 0.68
CA GLY A 10 0.12 15.16 -0.77
C GLY A 10 1.03 14.13 -1.41
N TYR A 11 1.83 13.39 -0.63
CA TYR A 11 2.69 12.33 -1.15
C TYR A 11 1.88 11.11 -1.61
N ARG A 12 2.46 10.35 -2.54
CA ARG A 12 2.01 9.00 -2.85
C ARG A 12 2.78 8.04 -1.95
N VAL A 13 2.09 7.07 -1.38
CA VAL A 13 2.67 6.12 -0.43
C VAL A 13 2.50 4.70 -0.97
N ALA A 14 3.59 3.96 -1.04
CA ALA A 14 3.55 2.52 -1.23
C ALA A 14 3.94 1.82 0.08
N GLY A 15 3.28 0.73 0.43
CA GLY A 15 3.57 -0.06 1.63
C GLY A 15 3.52 -1.55 1.34
N ALA A 16 4.19 -2.35 2.17
CA ALA A 16 4.14 -3.81 2.11
C ALA A 16 3.85 -4.36 3.51
N GLU A 17 2.93 -5.30 3.62
CA GLU A 17 2.50 -5.87 4.90
C GLU A 17 2.08 -7.33 4.71
N LEU A 18 2.46 -8.21 5.63
CA LEU A 18 2.08 -9.63 5.57
C LEU A 18 0.65 -9.86 6.05
N SER A 19 0.19 -9.06 7.01
CA SER A 19 -1.12 -9.21 7.65
C SER A 19 -2.22 -8.47 6.89
N GLN A 20 -3.08 -9.23 6.19
CA GLN A 20 -4.28 -8.68 5.56
C GLN A 20 -5.16 -7.92 6.57
N ILE A 21 -5.29 -8.41 7.81
CA ILE A 21 -6.09 -7.76 8.87
C ILE A 21 -5.55 -6.36 9.18
N ALA A 22 -4.22 -6.18 9.21
CA ALA A 22 -3.63 -4.87 9.44
C ALA A 22 -3.94 -3.89 8.29
N ILE A 23 -4.04 -4.40 7.06
CA ILE A 23 -4.35 -3.60 5.88
C ILE A 23 -5.84 -3.24 5.82
N GLU A 24 -6.73 -4.17 6.14
CA GLU A 24 -8.16 -3.88 6.31
C GLU A 24 -8.37 -2.76 7.35
N GLN A 25 -7.70 -2.86 8.50
CA GLN A 25 -7.77 -1.83 9.53
C GLN A 25 -7.20 -0.49 9.05
N LEU A 26 -6.07 -0.49 8.34
CA LEU A 26 -5.48 0.73 7.78
C LEU A 26 -6.45 1.45 6.83
N PHE A 27 -7.06 0.73 5.89
CA PHE A 27 -8.02 1.32 4.95
C PHE A 27 -9.28 1.83 5.66
N MET A 28 -9.74 1.12 6.69
CA MET A 28 -10.84 1.58 7.55
C MET A 28 -10.50 2.89 8.28
N GLU A 29 -9.31 2.97 8.90
CA GLU A 29 -8.84 4.17 9.60
C GLU A 29 -8.63 5.37 8.66
N LEU A 30 -8.21 5.11 7.42
CA LEU A 30 -8.09 6.13 6.38
C LEU A 30 -9.45 6.54 5.79
N GLY A 31 -10.52 5.79 6.04
CA GLY A 31 -11.84 6.02 5.43
C GLY A 31 -11.85 5.80 3.92
N LEU A 32 -11.00 4.90 3.41
CA LEU A 32 -10.83 4.63 1.99
C LEU A 32 -11.31 3.21 1.66
N GLN A 33 -11.99 3.07 0.52
CA GLN A 33 -12.27 1.76 -0.07
C GLN A 33 -11.19 1.44 -1.11
N PRO A 34 -10.40 0.37 -0.92
CA PRO A 34 -9.40 -0.03 -1.89
C PRO A 34 -10.01 -0.81 -3.06
N GLU A 35 -9.44 -0.62 -4.24
CA GLU A 35 -9.49 -1.60 -5.32
C GLU A 35 -8.44 -2.68 -5.04
N ILE A 36 -8.86 -3.95 -5.08
CA ILE A 36 -8.00 -5.10 -4.78
C ILE A 36 -7.70 -5.82 -6.08
N SER A 37 -6.41 -6.07 -6.34
CA SER A 37 -5.94 -6.83 -7.51
C SER A 37 -4.78 -7.74 -7.13
N THR A 38 -4.61 -8.85 -7.83
CA THR A 38 -3.43 -9.72 -7.63
C THR A 38 -2.31 -9.28 -8.57
N VAL A 39 -1.10 -9.05 -8.04
CA VAL A 39 0.07 -8.63 -8.81
C VAL A 39 1.25 -9.52 -8.45
N GLY A 40 1.57 -10.47 -9.33
CA GLY A 40 2.58 -11.50 -9.02
C GLY A 40 2.07 -12.43 -7.92
N GLU A 41 2.82 -12.53 -6.83
CA GLU A 41 2.51 -13.41 -5.68
C GLU A 41 1.85 -12.67 -4.50
N VAL A 42 1.54 -11.38 -4.67
CA VAL A 42 0.92 -10.53 -3.63
C VAL A 42 -0.41 -9.96 -4.10
N GLU A 43 -1.24 -9.52 -3.16
CA GLU A 43 -2.37 -8.65 -3.47
C GLU A 43 -1.93 -7.19 -3.40
N GLN A 44 -2.40 -6.36 -4.31
CA GLN A 44 -2.30 -4.91 -4.24
C GLN A 44 -3.67 -4.34 -3.89
N TRP A 45 -3.71 -3.63 -2.77
CA TRP A 45 -4.85 -2.86 -2.29
C TRP A 45 -4.55 -1.39 -2.57
N SER A 46 -5.25 -0.81 -3.54
CA SER A 46 -4.99 0.54 -4.06
C SER A 46 -6.15 1.48 -3.80
N ALA A 47 -5.87 2.67 -3.28
CA ALA A 47 -6.82 3.78 -3.23
C ALA A 47 -6.11 5.10 -3.56
N ASN A 48 -6.80 6.22 -3.46
CA ASN A 48 -6.26 7.53 -3.83
C ASN A 48 -4.90 7.81 -3.16
N ARG A 49 -3.82 7.73 -3.96
CA ARG A 49 -2.41 7.96 -3.59
C ARG A 49 -1.80 6.96 -2.60
N VAL A 50 -2.44 5.84 -2.34
CA VAL A 50 -1.90 4.79 -1.46
C VAL A 50 -2.01 3.42 -2.13
N ASP A 51 -0.89 2.71 -2.20
CA ASP A 51 -0.78 1.37 -2.76
C ASP A 51 -0.16 0.46 -1.70
N ILE A 52 -0.92 -0.50 -1.16
CA ILE A 52 -0.42 -1.45 -0.17
C ILE A 52 -0.37 -2.85 -0.77
N PHE A 53 0.79 -3.48 -0.71
CA PHE A 53 0.99 -4.85 -1.14
C PHE A 53 0.87 -5.80 0.05
N VAL A 54 -0.10 -6.71 0.01
CA VAL A 54 -0.37 -7.71 1.05
C VAL A 54 0.33 -9.01 0.68
N GLY A 55 1.33 -9.39 1.46
CA GLY A 55 2.15 -10.58 1.25
C GLY A 55 3.64 -10.35 1.55
N ASP A 56 4.48 -11.26 1.07
CA ASP A 56 5.92 -11.19 1.32
C ASP A 56 6.55 -10.01 0.57
N ILE A 57 7.21 -9.10 1.29
CA ILE A 57 7.92 -7.96 0.71
C ILE A 57 9.02 -8.40 -0.26
N PHE A 58 9.59 -9.59 -0.09
CA PHE A 58 10.61 -10.12 -1.01
C PHE A 58 10.04 -10.52 -2.38
N ALA A 59 8.71 -10.65 -2.50
CA ALA A 59 8.04 -10.86 -3.78
C ALA A 59 7.83 -9.54 -4.56
N LEU A 60 8.07 -8.38 -3.95
CA LEU A 60 7.95 -7.09 -4.63
C LEU A 60 9.12 -6.85 -5.57
N SER A 61 8.79 -6.26 -6.71
CA SER A 61 9.78 -5.83 -7.69
C SER A 61 9.75 -4.33 -7.91
N ARG A 62 10.87 -3.78 -8.39
CA ARG A 62 10.95 -2.37 -8.84
C ARG A 62 9.87 -2.03 -9.87
N LYS A 63 9.49 -2.99 -10.72
CA LYS A 63 8.44 -2.77 -11.72
C LYS A 63 7.07 -2.61 -11.08
N MET A 64 6.80 -3.32 -9.98
CA MET A 64 5.54 -3.22 -9.23
C MET A 64 5.45 -1.90 -8.46
N LEU A 65 6.53 -1.51 -7.78
CA LEU A 65 6.57 -0.27 -6.99
C LEU A 65 6.68 1.00 -7.84
N GLY A 66 7.33 0.91 -9.00
CA GLY A 66 7.69 2.08 -9.78
C GLY A 66 8.85 2.87 -9.13
N PRO A 67 9.04 4.15 -9.52
CA PRO A 67 10.05 5.01 -8.92
C PRO A 67 9.70 5.35 -7.46
N VAL A 68 10.70 5.30 -6.59
CA VAL A 68 10.59 5.65 -5.16
C VAL A 68 11.60 6.74 -4.85
N ASP A 69 11.12 7.87 -4.35
CA ASP A 69 11.95 9.03 -4.03
C ASP A 69 12.56 8.96 -2.62
N THR A 70 11.89 8.29 -1.68
CA THR A 70 12.32 8.15 -0.27
C THR A 70 11.76 6.90 0.38
N ILE A 71 12.43 6.42 1.44
CA ILE A 71 11.97 5.37 2.37
C ILE A 71 11.97 5.94 3.78
#